data_AF-A0A2G9V1X3-F1
#
_entry.id   AF-A0A2G9V1X3-F1
#
_cell.length_a   1.000
_cell.length_b   1.000
_cell.length_c   1.000
_cell.angle_alpha   90.00
_cell.angle_beta   90.00
_cell.angle_gamma   90.00
#
_symmetry.space_group_name_H-M   'P 1'
#
loop_
_entity.id
_entity.type
_entity.pdbx_description
1 polymer ?
#
loop_
_entity_poly.entity_id
_entity_poly.type
_entity_poly.pdbx_seq_one_letter_code
_entity_poly.pdbx_strand_id
1 'polypeptide(L)'
;MPPEYNSMSVHLMLMGCCERVLMDQLSPVRKQILRKKQAKKIYNKASHGEGMPPLLGSISSLPTTSEAKYEQYFLSKAELRPSVVTRRQVGGVLISIGILGFLLKILIWNRPVTYYDRTSDPLLLQFVYTSPAARRLPRSGQLFCWVQTAKIYHDTRALAINETWLSRCDHGQLFTGDFFSSNDIPYSTVFAGIPDSYYNLFFKSRYAFYYIYHYISKDFDWYMKADDDTYVVVEHLKEYLSHLDPNIPYYLGYTLKPYLENGYNAGGAGYVLSRAAVKIFNEMLYDNETLCPDDIYEDVGIGR
;
A
#
# COMPACT_ATOMS: atom_id res chain seq x y z
N MET A 1 -1.51 21.78 35.89
CA MET A 1 -1.38 22.74 34.78
C MET A 1 -0.03 22.54 34.11
N PRO A 2 -0.05 22.07 32.86
CA PRO A 2 0.69 22.64 31.74
C PRO A 2 -0.29 23.13 30.64
N PRO A 3 0.17 23.90 29.65
CA PRO A 3 -0.64 24.96 29.03
C PRO A 3 -1.58 24.49 27.91
N GLU A 4 -2.71 25.19 27.84
CA GLU A 4 -3.65 25.25 26.72
C GLU A 4 -2.95 25.74 25.45
N TYR A 5 -3.15 25.04 24.33
CA TYR A 5 -2.79 25.54 23.01
C TYR A 5 -4.04 25.84 22.20
N ASN A 6 -4.12 27.11 21.80
CA ASN A 6 -5.24 27.79 21.17
C ASN A 6 -5.65 27.20 19.80
N SER A 7 -6.96 27.02 19.69
CA SER A 7 -7.74 26.92 18.46
C SER A 7 -7.63 28.22 17.65
N MET A 8 -6.67 28.33 16.72
CA MET A 8 -6.75 29.25 15.57
C MET A 8 -5.62 28.98 14.57
N SER A 9 -5.56 27.78 13.96
CA SER A 9 -4.64 27.57 12.83
C SER A 9 -5.02 26.47 11.84
N VAL A 10 -6.29 26.08 11.76
CA VAL A 10 -6.77 25.10 10.74
C VAL A 10 -7.83 25.69 9.80
N HIS A 11 -8.12 26.99 9.92
CA HIS A 11 -9.10 27.68 9.07
C HIS A 11 -8.49 28.34 7.81
N LEU A 12 -7.26 27.99 7.43
CA LEU A 12 -6.57 28.52 6.25
C LEU A 12 -5.94 27.44 5.36
N MET A 13 -6.62 26.31 5.18
CA MET A 13 -6.36 25.36 4.08
C MET A 13 -7.65 24.88 3.39
N LEU A 14 -8.72 25.68 3.44
CA LEU A 14 -10.01 25.39 2.78
C LEU A 14 -10.38 26.41 1.67
N MET A 15 -9.44 27.23 1.18
CA MET A 15 -9.66 28.10 0.01
C MET A 15 -8.66 27.84 -1.14
N GLY A 16 -8.34 26.57 -1.39
CA GLY A 16 -7.59 26.13 -2.58
C GLY A 16 -8.37 25.21 -3.52
N CYS A 17 -9.62 24.86 -3.18
CA CYS A 17 -10.38 23.80 -3.85
C CYS A 17 -11.45 24.27 -4.85
N CYS A 18 -11.64 25.58 -5.10
CA CYS A 18 -12.79 26.06 -5.89
C CYS A 18 -12.46 26.65 -7.29
N GLU A 19 -11.32 26.30 -7.90
CA GLU A 19 -11.05 26.65 -9.32
C GLU A 19 -10.72 25.46 -10.22
N ARG A 20 -10.51 24.26 -9.65
CA ARG A 20 -10.13 23.08 -10.43
C ARG A 20 -11.32 22.20 -10.84
N VAL A 21 -12.47 22.36 -10.19
CA VAL A 21 -13.67 21.52 -10.40
C VAL A 21 -14.56 21.99 -11.57
N LEU A 22 -14.35 23.19 -12.12
CA LEU A 22 -15.16 23.68 -13.25
C LEU A 22 -14.59 23.36 -14.65
N MET A 23 -13.42 22.72 -14.72
CA MET A 23 -12.75 22.43 -16.00
C MET A 23 -13.13 21.07 -16.61
N ASP A 24 -13.71 20.14 -15.85
CA ASP A 24 -14.03 18.80 -16.37
C ASP A 24 -15.39 18.65 -17.03
N GLN A 25 -16.20 19.73 -17.05
CA GLN A 25 -17.52 19.74 -17.71
C GLN A 25 -17.54 20.54 -19.03
N LEU A 26 -16.39 21.02 -19.53
CA LEU A 26 -16.31 21.84 -20.75
C LEU A 26 -15.82 21.06 -21.96
N SER A 27 -16.49 21.25 -23.11
CA SER A 27 -16.12 20.62 -24.37
C SER A 27 -14.69 21.00 -24.82
N PRO A 28 -13.99 20.13 -25.58
CA PRO A 28 -12.58 20.32 -25.95
C PRO A 28 -12.27 21.66 -26.61
N VAL A 29 -13.22 22.18 -27.41
CA VAL A 29 -13.10 23.47 -28.10
C VAL A 29 -13.06 24.65 -27.11
N ARG A 30 -13.84 24.60 -26.02
CA ARG A 30 -13.83 25.65 -24.99
C ARG A 30 -12.56 25.62 -24.14
N LYS A 31 -11.98 24.44 -23.88
CA LYS A 31 -10.67 24.29 -23.22
C LYS A 31 -9.54 24.95 -24.04
N GLN A 32 -9.60 24.86 -25.36
CA GLN A 32 -8.58 25.46 -26.25
C GLN A 32 -8.68 26.99 -26.34
N ILE A 33 -9.89 27.56 -26.31
CA ILE A 33 -10.11 29.01 -26.29
C ILE A 33 -9.60 29.63 -24.98
N LEU A 34 -9.80 28.96 -23.85
CA LEU A 34 -9.34 29.44 -22.53
C LEU A 34 -7.82 29.37 -22.39
N ARG A 35 -7.16 28.33 -22.90
CA ARG A 35 -5.69 28.25 -22.97
C ARG A 35 -5.08 29.38 -23.80
N LYS A 36 -5.70 29.75 -24.93
CA LYS A 36 -5.27 30.89 -25.75
C LYS A 36 -5.45 32.24 -25.03
N LYS A 37 -6.51 32.40 -24.22
CA LYS A 37 -6.72 33.61 -23.40
C LYS A 37 -5.70 33.71 -22.25
N GLN A 38 -5.31 32.60 -21.63
CA GLN A 38 -4.26 32.58 -20.60
C GLN A 38 -2.87 32.86 -21.16
N ALA A 39 -2.51 32.31 -22.32
CA ALA A 39 -1.23 32.61 -22.98
C ALA A 39 -1.09 34.10 -23.35
N LYS A 40 -2.18 34.74 -23.81
CA LYS A 40 -2.20 36.18 -24.11
C LYS A 40 -2.08 37.06 -22.85
N LYS A 41 -2.56 36.58 -21.71
CA LYS A 41 -2.44 37.27 -20.40
C LYS A 41 -1.01 37.17 -19.83
N ILE A 42 -0.28 36.10 -20.13
CA ILE A 42 1.13 35.91 -19.74
C ILE A 42 2.05 36.77 -20.62
N TYR A 43 1.79 36.84 -21.93
CA TYR A 43 2.56 37.67 -22.86
C TYR A 43 2.44 39.18 -22.53
N ASN A 44 1.24 39.67 -22.22
CA ASN A 44 1.02 41.08 -21.86
C ASN A 44 1.55 41.48 -20.47
N LYS A 45 1.98 40.51 -19.64
CA LYS A 45 2.56 40.77 -18.32
C LYS A 45 4.09 40.87 -18.37
N ALA A 46 4.73 40.50 -19.48
CA ALA A 46 6.17 40.60 -19.71
C ALA A 46 6.60 41.91 -20.40
N SER A 47 5.66 42.77 -20.79
CA SER A 47 5.92 43.99 -21.57
C SER A 47 5.91 45.31 -20.78
N HIS A 48 5.87 45.29 -19.45
CA HIS A 48 5.97 46.49 -18.59
C HIS A 48 7.02 46.29 -17.48
N GLY A 49 8.22 46.82 -17.70
CA GLY A 49 9.34 46.81 -16.76
C GLY A 49 10.60 47.39 -17.39
N GLU A 50 10.64 48.73 -17.41
CA GLU A 50 11.73 49.71 -17.65
C GLU A 50 13.19 49.18 -17.50
N GLY A 51 14.21 49.63 -18.23
CA GLY A 51 14.39 50.78 -19.11
C GLY A 51 15.77 50.73 -19.77
N MET A 52 15.92 51.46 -20.87
CA MET A 52 17.12 51.58 -21.70
C MET A 52 17.64 53.03 -21.56
N PRO A 53 18.95 53.32 -21.57
CA PRO A 53 19.45 54.64 -21.94
C PRO A 53 19.91 54.66 -23.41
N PRO A 54 19.76 55.80 -24.10
CA PRO A 54 19.84 55.87 -25.56
C PRO A 54 21.22 56.37 -26.04
N LEU A 55 21.59 56.03 -27.28
CA LEU A 55 22.38 56.94 -28.11
C LEU A 55 21.94 56.86 -29.58
N LEU A 56 21.65 58.06 -30.11
CA LEU A 56 21.31 58.41 -31.48
C LEU A 56 22.44 58.10 -32.46
N GLY A 57 22.08 57.92 -33.74
CA GLY A 57 23.02 58.06 -34.84
C GLY A 57 22.48 57.57 -36.18
N SER A 58 21.58 58.33 -36.79
CA SER A 58 21.25 58.30 -38.21
C SER A 58 22.49 58.30 -39.11
N ILE A 59 22.48 57.56 -40.22
CA ILE A 59 22.85 58.02 -41.58
C ILE A 59 22.47 56.96 -42.62
N SER A 60 21.99 57.50 -43.72
CA SER A 60 21.48 56.94 -44.97
C SER A 60 22.49 56.18 -45.85
N SER A 61 21.90 55.51 -46.86
CA SER A 61 22.42 55.16 -48.21
C SER A 61 23.40 53.98 -48.38
N LEU A 62 22.83 52.87 -48.91
CA LEU A 62 23.24 52.03 -50.08
C LEU A 62 24.74 52.02 -50.48
N PRO A 63 25.32 50.84 -50.85
CA PRO A 63 24.83 50.08 -52.01
C PRO A 63 24.74 48.55 -51.86
N THR A 64 23.78 48.02 -52.61
CA THR A 64 23.47 46.62 -52.93
C THR A 64 24.60 45.93 -53.69
N THR A 65 25.68 45.55 -53.01
CA THR A 65 26.70 44.63 -53.55
C THR A 65 27.23 43.61 -52.54
N SER A 66 26.70 43.58 -51.31
CA SER A 66 27.13 42.66 -50.25
C SER A 66 26.28 41.39 -50.12
N GLU A 67 24.99 41.43 -50.46
CA GLU A 67 24.05 40.31 -50.26
C GLU A 67 24.46 39.02 -51.01
N ALA A 68 24.93 39.15 -52.26
CA ALA A 68 25.41 38.00 -53.03
C ALA A 68 26.71 37.38 -52.46
N LYS A 69 27.51 38.16 -51.72
CA LYS A 69 28.74 37.69 -51.07
C LYS A 69 28.45 37.04 -49.71
N TYR A 70 27.39 37.49 -49.03
CA TYR A 70 26.92 36.91 -47.77
C TYR A 70 26.25 35.54 -47.97
N GLU A 71 25.40 35.36 -48.99
CA GLU A 71 24.82 34.05 -49.30
C GLU A 71 25.90 32.99 -49.60
N GLN A 72 26.93 33.34 -50.37
CA GLN A 72 28.02 32.42 -50.69
C GLN A 72 28.91 32.09 -49.46
N TYR A 73 29.04 33.03 -48.52
CA TYR A 73 29.76 32.81 -47.25
C TYR A 73 29.01 31.86 -46.31
N PHE A 74 27.68 31.94 -46.23
CA PHE A 74 26.89 31.03 -45.39
C PHE A 74 26.64 29.67 -46.04
N LEU A 75 26.49 29.58 -47.37
CA LEU A 75 26.35 28.30 -48.07
C LEU A 75 27.66 27.50 -48.08
N SER A 76 28.82 28.17 -48.19
CA SER A 76 30.12 27.48 -48.09
C SER A 76 30.45 27.01 -46.66
N LYS A 77 29.85 27.61 -45.63
CA LYS A 77 29.94 27.13 -44.23
C LYS A 77 28.83 26.18 -43.80
N ALA A 78 27.79 26.02 -44.61
CA ALA A 78 26.77 24.99 -44.45
C ALA A 78 27.24 23.65 -45.06
N GLU A 79 28.51 23.28 -44.86
CA GLU A 79 28.86 21.87 -44.90
C GLU A 79 28.11 21.20 -43.76
N LEU A 80 27.08 20.42 -44.11
CA LEU A 80 26.56 19.38 -43.24
C LEU A 80 27.74 18.50 -42.84
N ARG A 81 28.33 18.76 -41.67
CA ARG A 81 29.25 17.81 -41.06
C ARG A 81 28.48 16.50 -40.95
N PRO A 82 28.86 15.42 -41.65
CA PRO A 82 28.29 14.14 -41.32
C PRO A 82 28.59 13.92 -39.85
N SER A 83 27.57 13.63 -39.05
CA SER A 83 27.80 13.21 -37.68
C SER A 83 28.53 11.88 -37.77
N VAL A 84 29.87 11.94 -37.74
CA VAL A 84 30.72 10.76 -37.71
C VAL A 84 30.52 10.19 -36.31
N VAL A 85 29.53 9.32 -36.16
CA VAL A 85 29.32 8.55 -34.95
C VAL A 85 30.58 7.71 -34.77
N THR A 86 31.46 8.17 -33.90
CA THR A 86 32.75 7.51 -33.68
C THR A 86 32.51 6.16 -33.02
N ARG A 87 33.36 5.17 -33.32
CA ARG A 87 33.30 3.82 -32.71
C ARG A 87 33.23 3.85 -31.17
N ARG A 88 33.78 4.91 -30.55
CA ARG A 88 33.66 5.22 -29.12
C ARG A 88 32.24 5.60 -28.68
N GLN A 89 31.50 6.37 -29.48
CA GLN A 89 30.10 6.72 -29.22
C GLN A 89 29.19 5.49 -29.35
N VAL A 90 29.40 4.64 -30.37
CA VAL A 90 28.66 3.36 -30.50
C VAL A 90 28.94 2.42 -29.32
N GLY A 91 30.21 2.30 -28.91
CA GLY A 91 30.58 1.50 -27.73
C GLY A 91 29.95 2.02 -26.43
N GLY A 92 29.92 3.34 -26.23
CA GLY A 92 29.27 3.96 -25.08
C GLY A 92 27.74 3.73 -25.01
N VAL A 93 27.06 3.72 -26.17
CA VAL A 93 25.63 3.40 -26.25
C VAL A 93 25.37 1.94 -25.90
N LEU A 94 26.18 1.00 -26.42
CA LEU A 94 26.02 -0.43 -26.12
C LEU A 94 26.26 -0.75 -24.63
N ILE A 95 27.27 -0.13 -24.01
CA ILE A 95 27.53 -0.27 -22.57
C ILE A 95 26.34 0.29 -21.77
N SER A 96 25.81 1.45 -22.14
CA SER A 96 24.65 2.05 -21.48
C SER A 96 23.40 1.17 -21.58
N ILE A 97 23.13 0.56 -22.74
CA ILE A 97 22.04 -0.41 -22.92
C ILE A 97 22.26 -1.65 -22.07
N GLY A 98 23.49 -2.15 -21.99
CA GLY A 98 23.86 -3.30 -21.14
C GLY A 98 23.65 -3.01 -19.66
N ILE A 99 24.09 -1.85 -19.17
CA ILE A 99 23.87 -1.40 -17.79
C ILE A 99 22.38 -1.22 -17.52
N LEU A 100 21.64 -0.57 -18.43
CA LEU A 100 20.19 -0.38 -18.28
C LEU A 100 19.45 -1.72 -18.26
N GLY A 101 19.83 -2.66 -19.12
CA GLY A 101 19.26 -4.01 -19.15
C GLY A 101 19.59 -4.81 -17.88
N PHE A 102 20.80 -4.66 -17.34
CA PHE A 102 21.19 -5.27 -16.07
C PHE A 102 20.44 -4.65 -14.89
N LEU A 103 20.32 -3.32 -14.84
CA LEU A 103 19.53 -2.61 -13.82
C LEU A 103 18.04 -2.97 -13.92
N LEU A 104 17.47 -3.06 -15.13
CA LEU A 104 16.11 -3.55 -15.31
C LEU A 104 15.96 -4.99 -14.83
N LYS A 105 16.92 -5.87 -15.12
CA LYS A 105 16.89 -7.25 -14.61
C LYS A 105 16.94 -7.31 -13.09
N ILE A 106 17.78 -6.49 -12.45
CA ILE A 106 17.82 -6.38 -10.98
C ILE A 106 16.47 -5.88 -10.44
N LEU A 107 15.89 -4.85 -11.05
CA LEU A 107 14.60 -4.28 -10.64
C LEU A 107 13.44 -5.26 -10.86
N ILE A 108 13.48 -6.08 -11.91
CA ILE A 108 12.47 -7.11 -12.19
C ILE A 108 12.63 -8.31 -11.24
N TRP A 109 13.86 -8.73 -10.98
CA TRP A 109 14.15 -9.89 -10.12
C TRP A 109 13.88 -9.60 -8.64
N ASN A 110 14.09 -8.37 -8.19
CA ASN A 110 13.78 -7.95 -6.82
C ASN A 110 12.31 -7.53 -6.61
N ARG A 111 11.41 -7.79 -7.57
CA ARG A 111 10.00 -7.48 -7.33
C ARG A 111 9.41 -8.44 -6.30
N PRO A 112 8.64 -7.94 -5.33
CA PRO A 112 7.87 -8.78 -4.42
C PRO A 112 6.81 -9.55 -5.22
N VAL A 113 6.79 -10.88 -5.09
CA VAL A 113 5.82 -11.75 -5.77
C VAL A 113 5.17 -12.67 -4.73
N THR A 114 3.85 -12.76 -4.78
CA THR A 114 3.05 -13.79 -4.09
C THR A 114 3.18 -15.09 -4.87
N TYR A 115 3.61 -16.16 -4.21
CA TYR A 115 3.74 -17.48 -4.86
C TYR A 115 2.53 -18.38 -4.59
N TYR A 116 1.54 -17.88 -3.86
CA TYR A 116 0.35 -18.61 -3.49
C TYR A 116 -0.85 -18.18 -4.35
N ASP A 117 -1.70 -19.14 -4.69
CA ASP A 117 -2.93 -18.94 -5.47
C ASP A 117 -4.13 -19.36 -4.60
N ARG A 118 -5.07 -18.42 -4.38
CA ARG A 118 -6.28 -18.65 -3.56
C ARG A 118 -7.15 -19.80 -4.06
N THR A 119 -7.06 -20.20 -5.33
CA THR A 119 -7.75 -21.38 -5.84
C THR A 119 -7.30 -22.68 -5.17
N SER A 120 -6.15 -22.66 -4.46
CA SER A 120 -5.62 -23.76 -3.67
C SER A 120 -6.25 -23.88 -2.28
N ASP A 121 -7.03 -22.90 -1.81
CA ASP A 121 -7.59 -22.89 -0.46
C ASP A 121 -8.41 -24.14 -0.08
N PRO A 122 -9.24 -24.72 -0.97
CA PRO A 122 -9.97 -25.94 -0.65
C PRO A 122 -9.03 -27.12 -0.30
N LEU A 123 -7.79 -27.10 -0.79
CA LEU A 123 -6.77 -28.11 -0.52
C LEU A 123 -6.02 -27.86 0.79
N LEU A 124 -6.21 -26.73 1.47
CA LEU A 124 -5.48 -26.45 2.70
C LEU A 124 -5.99 -27.29 3.87
N LEU A 125 -7.29 -27.62 3.90
CA LEU A 125 -7.93 -28.29 5.03
C LEU A 125 -7.28 -29.66 5.34
N GLN A 126 -6.84 -30.40 4.33
CA GLN A 126 -6.16 -31.69 4.49
C GLN A 126 -4.79 -31.59 5.19
N PHE A 127 -4.18 -30.40 5.24
CA PHE A 127 -2.90 -30.17 5.91
C PHE A 127 -3.06 -29.63 7.33
N VAL A 128 -4.29 -29.32 7.76
CA VAL A 128 -4.53 -28.74 9.08
C VAL A 128 -4.60 -29.83 10.14
N TYR A 129 -3.62 -29.79 11.04
CA TYR A 129 -3.60 -30.49 12.30
C TYR A 129 -3.96 -29.54 13.43
N THR A 130 -4.82 -29.97 14.36
CA THR A 130 -5.16 -29.23 15.57
C THR A 130 -4.68 -29.98 16.81
N SER A 131 -3.83 -29.32 17.59
CA SER A 131 -3.28 -29.85 18.84
C SER A 131 -4.37 -30.29 19.82
N PRO A 132 -4.08 -31.25 20.73
CA PRO A 132 -4.99 -31.61 21.82
C PRO A 132 -5.37 -30.42 22.70
N ALA A 133 -4.43 -29.51 22.99
CA ALA A 133 -4.70 -28.29 23.76
C ALA A 133 -5.71 -27.37 23.06
N ALA A 134 -5.55 -27.10 21.77
CA ALA A 134 -6.49 -26.27 21.02
C ALA A 134 -7.90 -26.88 20.96
N ARG A 135 -8.02 -28.20 20.82
CA ARG A 135 -9.33 -28.90 20.81
C ARG A 135 -10.13 -28.77 22.11
N ARG A 136 -9.46 -28.45 23.23
CA ARG A 136 -10.10 -28.25 24.54
C ARG A 136 -10.55 -26.81 24.78
N LEU A 137 -10.17 -25.88 23.92
CA LEU A 137 -10.55 -24.47 24.09
C LEU A 137 -12.06 -24.27 23.92
N PRO A 138 -12.67 -23.31 24.64
CA PRO A 138 -14.07 -22.93 24.46
C PRO A 138 -14.40 -22.64 23.00
N ARG A 139 -15.61 -22.99 22.54
CA ARG A 139 -16.08 -22.68 21.17
C ARG A 139 -17.02 -21.47 21.12
N SER A 140 -17.20 -20.76 22.21
CA SER A 140 -17.95 -19.50 22.26
C SER A 140 -17.43 -18.65 23.42
N GLY A 141 -17.70 -17.35 23.38
CA GLY A 141 -17.21 -16.41 24.38
C GLY A 141 -17.15 -14.98 23.86
N GLN A 142 -16.53 -14.09 24.63
CA GLN A 142 -16.41 -12.70 24.23
C GLN A 142 -15.28 -12.52 23.21
N LEU A 143 -14.10 -13.08 23.46
CA LEU A 143 -12.90 -12.79 22.67
C LEU A 143 -12.17 -14.06 22.21
N PHE A 144 -12.15 -14.24 20.89
CA PHE A 144 -11.29 -15.19 20.18
C PHE A 144 -9.99 -14.49 19.79
N CYS A 145 -8.84 -15.00 20.21
CA CYS A 145 -7.52 -14.50 19.83
C CYS A 145 -6.80 -15.56 19.01
N TRP A 146 -6.32 -15.19 17.82
CA TRP A 146 -5.37 -15.99 17.07
C TRP A 146 -4.08 -15.23 16.81
N VAL A 147 -2.99 -15.96 16.90
CA VAL A 147 -1.64 -15.42 16.71
C VAL A 147 -0.97 -16.15 15.57
N GLN A 148 -0.54 -15.40 14.57
CA GLN A 148 0.25 -15.95 13.47
C GLN A 148 1.70 -16.15 13.91
N THR A 149 2.27 -17.33 13.65
CA THR A 149 3.70 -17.59 13.89
C THR A 149 4.30 -18.55 12.86
N ALA A 150 5.64 -18.57 12.79
CA ALA A 150 6.42 -19.46 11.94
C ALA A 150 7.21 -20.46 12.77
N LYS A 151 7.61 -21.59 12.15
CA LYS A 151 8.37 -22.66 12.82
C LYS A 151 9.59 -22.14 13.58
N ILE A 152 10.31 -21.19 12.99
CA ILE A 152 11.53 -20.61 13.57
C ILE A 152 11.28 -19.87 14.90
N TYR A 153 10.03 -19.53 15.22
CA TYR A 153 9.66 -18.80 16.43
C TYR A 153 8.88 -19.64 17.44
N HIS A 154 8.67 -20.94 17.18
CA HIS A 154 7.95 -21.85 18.07
C HIS A 154 8.54 -21.88 19.49
N ASP A 155 9.85 -22.04 19.59
CA ASP A 155 10.56 -22.16 20.88
C ASP A 155 10.97 -20.80 21.49
N THR A 156 10.58 -19.68 20.86
CA THR A 156 10.93 -18.33 21.33
C THR A 156 9.69 -17.47 21.52
N ARG A 157 9.23 -16.81 20.46
CA ARG A 157 8.17 -15.81 20.52
C ARG A 157 6.81 -16.43 20.82
N ALA A 158 6.49 -17.52 20.13
CA ALA A 158 5.21 -18.20 20.29
C ALA A 158 5.04 -18.80 21.70
N LEU A 159 6.12 -19.33 22.27
CA LEU A 159 6.12 -19.83 23.64
C LEU A 159 5.86 -18.71 24.65
N ALA A 160 6.53 -17.56 24.49
CA ALA A 160 6.30 -16.40 25.37
C ALA A 160 4.86 -15.91 25.33
N ILE A 161 4.23 -15.88 24.15
CA ILE A 161 2.81 -15.54 24.00
C ILE A 161 1.91 -16.54 24.72
N ASN A 162 2.17 -17.85 24.53
CA ASN A 162 1.40 -18.92 25.14
C ASN A 162 1.45 -18.88 26.67
N GLU A 163 2.62 -18.60 27.23
CA GLU A 163 2.86 -18.52 28.68
C GLU A 163 2.36 -17.21 29.33
N THR A 164 1.97 -16.21 28.53
CA THR A 164 1.59 -14.89 29.04
C THR A 164 0.13 -14.53 28.78
N TRP A 165 -0.17 -13.88 27.65
CA TRP A 165 -1.46 -13.22 27.45
C TRP A 165 -2.45 -14.06 26.66
N LEU A 166 -2.00 -15.02 25.85
CA LEU A 166 -2.91 -15.77 24.96
C LEU A 166 -3.95 -16.57 25.73
N SER A 167 -3.56 -17.17 26.85
CA SER A 167 -4.45 -17.94 27.74
C SER A 167 -5.49 -17.09 28.47
N ARG A 168 -5.38 -15.76 28.42
CA ARG A 168 -6.36 -14.83 29.01
C ARG A 168 -7.52 -14.52 28.06
N CYS A 169 -7.41 -14.85 26.78
CA CYS A 169 -8.53 -14.82 25.85
C CYS A 169 -9.48 -16.00 26.13
N ASP A 170 -10.76 -15.88 25.78
CA ASP A 170 -11.71 -16.99 25.98
C ASP A 170 -11.34 -18.18 25.07
N HIS A 171 -10.81 -17.88 23.88
CA HIS A 171 -10.18 -18.85 22.99
C HIS A 171 -8.88 -18.26 22.45
N GLY A 172 -7.74 -18.67 22.99
CA GLY A 172 -6.42 -18.22 22.53
C GLY A 172 -5.67 -19.34 21.82
N GLN A 173 -5.42 -19.19 20.52
CA GLN A 173 -4.80 -20.23 19.70
C GLN A 173 -3.71 -19.70 18.76
N LEU A 174 -2.60 -20.42 18.63
CA LEU A 174 -1.53 -20.14 17.68
C LEU A 174 -1.83 -20.78 16.32
N PHE A 175 -1.67 -20.04 15.22
CA PHE A 175 -1.74 -20.56 13.86
C PHE A 175 -0.35 -20.54 13.23
N THR A 176 0.03 -21.65 12.61
CA THR A 176 1.38 -21.82 12.05
C THR A 176 1.38 -22.78 10.85
N GLY A 177 2.54 -22.95 10.21
CA GLY A 177 2.73 -23.87 9.09
C GLY A 177 3.31 -25.24 9.48
N ASP A 178 3.75 -25.44 10.72
CA ASP A 178 4.43 -26.66 11.15
C ASP A 178 4.02 -27.07 12.58
N PHE A 179 4.43 -28.26 13.01
CA PHE A 179 4.08 -28.82 14.30
C PHE A 179 4.95 -28.24 15.42
N PHE A 180 4.34 -27.94 16.57
CA PHE A 180 5.08 -27.76 17.81
C PHE A 180 5.46 -29.12 18.38
N SER A 181 6.57 -29.16 19.12
CA SER A 181 7.04 -30.36 19.80
C SER A 181 6.13 -30.78 20.98
N SER A 182 5.38 -29.84 21.56
CA SER A 182 4.51 -30.07 22.71
C SER A 182 3.02 -30.11 22.32
N ASN A 183 2.29 -31.05 22.92
CA ASN A 183 0.83 -31.17 22.78
C ASN A 183 0.04 -30.22 23.69
N ASP A 184 0.72 -29.55 24.62
CA ASP A 184 0.11 -28.63 25.60
C ASP A 184 -0.01 -27.19 25.07
N ILE A 185 0.64 -26.91 23.94
CA ILE A 185 0.53 -25.63 23.25
C ILE A 185 -0.75 -25.65 22.39
N PRO A 186 -1.69 -24.70 22.55
CA PRO A 186 -2.88 -24.61 21.73
C PRO A 186 -2.55 -24.04 20.36
N TYR A 187 -2.27 -24.91 19.39
CA TYR A 187 -2.01 -24.52 18.01
C TYR A 187 -2.79 -25.32 16.95
N SER A 188 -2.91 -24.75 15.75
CA SER A 188 -3.29 -25.43 14.50
C SER A 188 -2.30 -25.13 13.37
N THR A 189 -2.04 -26.10 12.48
CA THR A 189 -1.19 -25.92 11.29
C THR A 189 -1.94 -25.30 10.10
N VAL A 190 -2.70 -24.24 10.36
CA VAL A 190 -3.58 -23.55 9.38
C VAL A 190 -2.83 -23.10 8.12
N PHE A 191 -1.50 -22.89 8.21
CA PHE A 191 -0.68 -22.39 7.11
C PHE A 191 0.19 -23.46 6.43
N ALA A 192 0.03 -24.75 6.74
CA ALA A 192 0.93 -25.82 6.27
C ALA A 192 1.01 -25.96 4.73
N GLY A 193 -0.02 -25.53 3.99
CA GLY A 193 -0.01 -25.49 2.52
C GLY A 193 0.28 -24.11 1.90
N ILE A 194 0.57 -23.09 2.70
CA ILE A 194 0.88 -21.74 2.25
C ILE A 194 2.40 -21.50 2.42
N PRO A 195 3.17 -21.22 1.35
CA PRO A 195 4.60 -21.00 1.47
C PRO A 195 4.92 -19.87 2.46
N ASP A 196 5.87 -20.12 3.35
CA ASP A 196 6.23 -19.16 4.40
C ASP A 196 7.01 -17.98 3.80
N SER A 197 6.30 -16.88 3.59
CA SER A 197 6.83 -15.64 3.00
C SER A 197 6.02 -14.46 3.52
N TYR A 198 6.70 -13.33 3.71
CA TYR A 198 6.07 -12.05 4.04
C TYR A 198 4.99 -11.65 3.02
N TYR A 199 5.19 -11.96 1.74
CA TYR A 199 4.23 -11.60 0.71
C TYR A 199 3.00 -12.51 0.69
N ASN A 200 3.02 -13.66 1.39
CA ASN A 200 1.87 -14.54 1.49
C ASN A 200 1.02 -14.29 2.75
N LEU A 201 1.35 -13.27 3.55
CA LEU A 201 0.65 -12.99 4.80
C LEU A 201 -0.83 -12.68 4.60
N PHE A 202 -1.20 -11.98 3.51
CA PHE A 202 -2.60 -11.76 3.15
C PHE A 202 -3.38 -13.07 3.06
N PHE A 203 -2.85 -14.06 2.33
CA PHE A 203 -3.49 -15.37 2.17
C PHE A 203 -3.59 -16.13 3.49
N LYS A 204 -2.57 -16.02 4.34
CA LYS A 204 -2.61 -16.61 5.69
C LYS A 204 -3.72 -15.99 6.54
N SER A 205 -3.81 -14.66 6.63
CA SER A 205 -4.86 -13.99 7.40
C SER A 205 -6.25 -14.23 6.84
N ARG A 206 -6.40 -14.15 5.50
CA ARG A 206 -7.66 -14.44 4.82
C ARG A 206 -8.12 -15.88 5.10
N TYR A 207 -7.24 -16.87 4.94
CA TYR A 207 -7.56 -18.26 5.23
C TYR A 207 -7.78 -18.52 6.73
N ALA A 208 -7.07 -17.83 7.62
CA ALA A 208 -7.28 -17.92 9.06
C ALA A 208 -8.70 -17.52 9.45
N PHE A 209 -9.22 -16.39 8.95
CA PHE A 209 -10.59 -15.97 9.24
C PHE A 209 -11.64 -16.95 8.69
N TYR A 210 -11.40 -17.53 7.51
CA TYR A 210 -12.22 -18.62 6.96
C TYR A 210 -12.19 -19.87 7.83
N TYR A 211 -11.00 -20.29 8.23
CA TYR A 211 -10.82 -21.48 9.05
C TYR A 211 -11.50 -21.33 10.42
N ILE A 212 -11.33 -20.17 11.04
CA ILE A 212 -11.99 -19.82 12.31
C ILE A 212 -13.51 -19.93 12.15
N TYR A 213 -14.09 -19.22 11.17
CA TYR A 213 -15.55 -19.14 11.01
C TYR A 213 -16.20 -20.50 10.71
N HIS A 214 -15.60 -21.30 9.82
CA HIS A 214 -16.21 -22.53 9.34
C HIS A 214 -15.86 -23.77 10.17
N TYR A 215 -14.68 -23.84 10.77
CA TYR A 215 -14.19 -25.06 11.39
C TYR A 215 -13.94 -24.94 12.90
N ILE A 216 -13.65 -23.73 13.42
CA ILE A 216 -13.45 -23.52 14.86
C ILE A 216 -14.73 -23.01 15.51
N SER A 217 -15.14 -21.77 15.23
CA SER A 217 -16.39 -21.20 15.72
C SER A 217 -16.71 -19.86 15.07
N LYS A 218 -18.01 -19.61 14.91
CA LYS A 218 -18.59 -18.31 14.58
C LYS A 218 -19.32 -17.65 15.77
N ASP A 219 -19.27 -18.27 16.95
CA ASP A 219 -20.06 -17.94 18.13
C ASP A 219 -19.26 -17.13 19.18
N PHE A 220 -18.25 -16.38 18.74
CA PHE A 220 -17.58 -15.34 19.54
C PHE A 220 -18.09 -13.95 19.20
N ASP A 221 -18.02 -13.04 20.16
CA ASP A 221 -18.40 -11.64 19.96
C ASP A 221 -17.33 -10.88 19.15
N TRP A 222 -16.06 -11.19 19.40
CA TRP A 222 -14.90 -10.50 18.84
C TRP A 222 -13.79 -11.48 18.45
N TYR A 223 -13.08 -11.16 17.36
CA TYR A 223 -11.99 -11.94 16.79
C TYR A 223 -10.76 -11.07 16.60
N MET A 224 -9.72 -11.32 17.38
CA MET A 224 -8.46 -10.58 17.37
C MET A 224 -7.39 -11.37 16.62
N LYS A 225 -6.77 -10.72 15.64
CA LYS A 225 -5.50 -11.12 15.03
C LYS A 225 -4.35 -10.43 15.77
N ALA A 226 -3.29 -11.17 16.04
CA ALA A 226 -2.01 -10.64 16.53
C ALA A 226 -0.81 -11.34 15.86
N ASP A 227 0.33 -10.67 15.85
CA ASP A 227 1.61 -11.25 15.42
C ASP A 227 2.36 -11.86 16.62
N ASP A 228 3.32 -12.74 16.35
CA ASP A 228 4.04 -13.45 17.40
C ASP A 228 4.99 -12.57 18.25
N ASP A 229 5.16 -11.30 17.90
CA ASP A 229 5.87 -10.28 18.67
C ASP A 229 4.94 -9.21 19.27
N THR A 230 3.63 -9.48 19.33
CA THR A 230 2.62 -8.60 19.95
C THR A 230 2.37 -8.98 21.41
N TYR A 231 2.26 -7.99 22.30
CA TYR A 231 1.75 -8.16 23.66
C TYR A 231 0.39 -7.47 23.84
N VAL A 232 -0.58 -8.17 24.42
CA VAL A 232 -1.96 -7.68 24.58
C VAL A 232 -2.34 -7.67 26.06
N VAL A 233 -2.85 -6.53 26.54
CA VAL A 233 -3.52 -6.45 27.85
C VAL A 233 -4.98 -6.87 27.66
N VAL A 234 -5.24 -8.18 27.72
CA VAL A 234 -6.54 -8.78 27.34
C VAL A 234 -7.70 -8.23 28.16
N GLU A 235 -7.48 -7.97 29.45
CA GLU A 235 -8.50 -7.42 30.35
C GLU A 235 -8.97 -6.04 29.90
N HIS A 236 -8.04 -5.14 29.53
CA HIS A 236 -8.37 -3.81 29.01
C HIS A 236 -9.06 -3.90 27.64
N LEU A 237 -8.64 -4.84 26.80
CA LEU A 237 -9.30 -5.05 25.51
C LEU A 237 -10.74 -5.53 25.69
N LYS A 238 -10.97 -6.54 26.55
CA LYS A 238 -12.32 -7.05 26.85
C LYS A 238 -13.21 -5.98 27.48
N GLU A 239 -12.67 -5.14 28.35
CA GLU A 239 -13.38 -3.99 28.92
C GLU A 239 -13.81 -3.02 27.82
N TYR A 240 -12.88 -2.56 26.97
CA TYR A 240 -13.19 -1.67 25.85
C TYR A 240 -14.27 -2.24 24.92
N LEU A 241 -14.13 -3.51 24.54
CA LEU A 241 -15.06 -4.20 23.64
C LEU A 241 -16.45 -4.42 24.26
N SER A 242 -16.55 -4.47 25.60
CA SER A 242 -17.84 -4.64 26.30
C SER A 242 -18.78 -3.45 26.12
N HIS A 243 -18.26 -2.29 25.68
CA HIS A 243 -19.04 -1.08 25.41
C HIS A 243 -19.54 -0.98 23.97
N LEU A 244 -19.21 -1.94 23.10
CA LEU A 244 -19.57 -1.96 21.69
C LEU A 244 -20.53 -3.12 21.39
N ASP A 245 -21.42 -2.94 20.42
CA ASP A 245 -22.30 -4.02 19.95
C ASP A 245 -21.58 -4.90 18.92
N PRO A 246 -21.28 -6.19 19.20
CA PRO A 246 -20.59 -7.09 18.27
C PRO A 246 -21.42 -7.42 17.01
N ASN A 247 -22.70 -7.04 16.97
CA ASN A 247 -23.55 -7.20 15.79
C ASN A 247 -23.43 -6.03 14.79
N ILE A 248 -22.67 -5.00 15.13
CA ILE A 248 -22.26 -3.93 14.21
C ILE A 248 -20.90 -4.31 13.61
N PRO A 249 -20.69 -4.20 12.28
CA PRO A 249 -19.49 -4.69 11.60
C PRO A 249 -18.27 -3.79 11.83
N TYR A 250 -17.72 -3.85 13.04
CA TYR A 250 -16.49 -3.14 13.41
C TYR A 250 -15.23 -3.85 12.91
N TYR A 251 -14.29 -3.03 12.43
CA TYR A 251 -12.88 -3.35 12.15
C TYR A 251 -11.99 -2.38 12.92
N LEU A 252 -11.51 -2.81 14.09
CA LEU A 252 -10.86 -1.98 15.10
C LEU A 252 -9.35 -2.24 15.13
N GLY A 253 -8.55 -1.21 15.33
CA GLY A 253 -7.10 -1.33 15.44
C GLY A 253 -6.39 0.01 15.26
N TYR A 254 -5.09 -0.04 14.99
CA TYR A 254 -4.30 1.16 14.70
C TYR A 254 -4.40 1.54 13.22
N THR A 255 -5.25 2.51 12.90
CA THR A 255 -5.54 2.89 11.51
C THR A 255 -4.40 3.69 10.86
N LEU A 256 -3.86 3.16 9.78
CA LEU A 256 -2.92 3.79 8.86
C LEU A 256 -3.65 4.28 7.59
N LYS A 257 -3.20 5.40 7.02
CA LYS A 257 -3.73 5.96 5.76
C LYS A 257 -2.72 6.22 4.61
N PRO A 258 -1.58 5.52 4.51
CA PRO A 258 -0.65 5.76 3.39
C PRO A 258 -1.13 5.15 2.06
N TYR A 259 -2.04 4.17 2.07
CA TYR A 259 -2.41 3.41 0.87
C TYR A 259 -3.91 3.39 0.52
N LEU A 260 -4.81 3.52 1.51
CA LEU A 260 -6.26 3.48 1.32
C LEU A 260 -6.92 4.77 1.84
N GLU A 261 -7.93 5.27 1.12
CA GLU A 261 -8.65 6.50 1.47
C GLU A 261 -9.30 6.44 2.86
N ASN A 262 -9.94 5.30 3.16
CA ASN A 262 -10.56 5.04 4.47
C ASN A 262 -9.56 4.52 5.53
N GLY A 263 -8.34 4.18 5.10
CA GLY A 263 -7.31 3.57 5.92
C GLY A 263 -7.46 2.06 6.09
N TYR A 264 -6.49 1.47 6.79
CA TYR A 264 -6.45 0.05 7.18
C TYR A 264 -5.78 -0.07 8.55
N ASN A 265 -6.06 -1.13 9.32
CA ASN A 265 -5.42 -1.32 10.62
C ASN A 265 -4.07 -2.02 10.44
N ALA A 266 -3.01 -1.49 11.07
CA ALA A 266 -1.66 -2.04 10.96
C ALA A 266 -1.57 -3.49 11.47
N GLY A 267 -1.01 -4.39 10.67
CA GLY A 267 -0.96 -5.82 10.99
C GLY A 267 -0.22 -6.15 12.29
N GLY A 268 0.93 -5.51 12.52
CA GLY A 268 1.78 -5.73 13.70
C GLY A 268 1.28 -5.08 14.99
N ALA A 269 0.32 -4.15 14.91
CA ALA A 269 -0.37 -3.64 16.10
C ALA A 269 -1.48 -4.60 16.58
N GLY A 270 -1.83 -5.59 15.75
CA GLY A 270 -3.04 -6.38 15.90
C GLY A 270 -4.30 -5.59 15.53
N TYR A 271 -5.35 -6.33 15.20
CA TYR A 271 -6.66 -5.76 14.88
C TYR A 271 -7.78 -6.72 15.29
N VAL A 272 -8.96 -6.15 15.53
CA VAL A 272 -10.14 -6.86 16.05
C VAL A 272 -11.31 -6.69 15.08
N LEU A 273 -11.93 -7.81 14.71
CA LEU A 273 -13.17 -7.83 13.96
C LEU A 273 -14.32 -8.24 14.89
N SER A 274 -15.43 -7.53 14.80
CA SER A 274 -16.69 -7.95 15.41
C SER A 274 -17.24 -9.23 14.78
N ARG A 275 -18.16 -9.91 15.47
CA ARG A 275 -18.93 -11.03 14.92
C ARG A 275 -19.57 -10.70 13.58
N ALA A 276 -20.19 -9.53 13.46
CA ALA A 276 -20.81 -9.09 12.21
C ALA A 276 -19.78 -8.88 11.09
N ALA A 277 -18.60 -8.32 11.40
CA ALA A 277 -17.53 -8.13 10.40
C ALA A 277 -16.98 -9.48 9.91
N VAL A 278 -16.70 -10.44 10.82
CA VAL A 278 -16.24 -11.78 10.43
C VAL A 278 -17.30 -12.52 9.62
N LYS A 279 -18.58 -12.36 9.94
CA LYS A 279 -19.67 -12.93 9.14
C LYS A 279 -19.69 -12.36 7.73
N ILE A 280 -19.62 -11.03 7.57
CA ILE A 280 -19.55 -10.38 6.24
C ILE A 280 -18.33 -10.87 5.48
N PHE A 281 -17.17 -10.93 6.13
CA PHE A 281 -15.94 -11.41 5.52
C PHE A 281 -16.12 -12.80 4.89
N ASN A 282 -16.67 -13.74 5.65
CA ASN A 282 -16.79 -15.12 5.20
C ASN A 282 -17.97 -15.39 4.26
N GLU A 283 -19.12 -14.73 4.47
CA GLU A 283 -20.32 -14.98 3.66
C GLU A 283 -20.37 -14.16 2.36
N MET A 284 -19.62 -13.05 2.28
CA MET A 284 -19.70 -12.12 1.15
C MET A 284 -18.34 -11.84 0.47
N LEU A 285 -17.25 -11.78 1.23
CA LEU A 285 -15.97 -11.27 0.73
C LEU A 285 -14.99 -12.39 0.33
N TYR A 286 -14.92 -13.48 1.11
CA TYR A 286 -13.87 -14.49 1.01
C TYR A 286 -13.67 -15.10 -0.39
N ASP A 287 -14.78 -15.42 -1.08
CA ASP A 287 -14.81 -15.99 -2.43
C ASP A 287 -14.92 -14.92 -3.53
N ASN A 288 -15.11 -13.65 -3.17
CA ASN A 288 -15.36 -12.57 -4.12
C ASN A 288 -14.09 -11.76 -4.38
N GLU A 289 -13.36 -12.11 -5.44
CA GLU A 289 -12.12 -11.43 -5.86
C GLU A 289 -12.31 -9.95 -6.20
N THR A 290 -13.53 -9.53 -6.56
CA THR A 290 -13.81 -8.13 -6.88
C THR A 290 -13.99 -7.30 -5.60
N LEU A 291 -14.61 -7.86 -4.57
CA LEU A 291 -14.81 -7.19 -3.28
C LEU A 291 -13.63 -7.38 -2.32
N CYS A 292 -12.89 -8.49 -2.44
CA CYS A 292 -11.70 -8.81 -1.65
C CYS A 292 -10.57 -9.26 -2.58
N PRO A 293 -9.95 -8.31 -3.32
CA PRO A 293 -8.85 -8.61 -4.22
C PRO A 293 -7.58 -8.95 -3.44
N ASP A 294 -6.72 -9.78 -4.03
CA ASP A 294 -5.43 -10.17 -3.46
C ASP A 294 -4.54 -8.94 -3.24
N ASP A 295 -3.76 -8.97 -2.16
CA ASP A 295 -2.74 -7.97 -1.90
C ASP A 295 -1.45 -8.62 -1.41
N ILE A 296 -0.31 -8.02 -1.76
CA ILE A 296 1.01 -8.46 -1.31
C ILE A 296 1.31 -7.99 0.12
N TYR A 297 0.54 -7.03 0.62
CA TYR A 297 0.59 -6.53 2.00
C TYR A 297 -0.68 -6.97 2.73
N GLU A 298 -0.50 -7.76 3.78
CA GLU A 298 -1.61 -8.37 4.52
C GLU A 298 -2.62 -7.37 5.04
N ASP A 299 -2.15 -6.37 5.77
CA ASP A 299 -2.99 -5.39 6.45
C ASP A 299 -3.70 -4.44 5.48
N VAL A 300 -3.04 -4.07 4.38
CA VAL A 300 -3.66 -3.34 3.27
C VAL A 300 -4.74 -4.18 2.61
N GLY A 301 -4.49 -5.47 2.36
CA GLY A 301 -5.44 -6.38 1.76
C GLY A 301 -6.67 -6.64 2.64
N ILE A 302 -6.48 -6.81 3.95
CA ILE A 302 -7.57 -6.99 4.92
C ILE A 302 -8.40 -5.71 5.10
N GLY A 303 -7.78 -4.53 4.98
CA GLY A 303 -8.48 -3.26 5.12
C GLY A 303 -9.22 -2.77 3.87
N ARG A 304 -8.98 -3.39 2.70
CA ARG A 304 -9.63 -3.04 1.45
C ARG A 304 -11.02 -3.67 1.35
#